data_AF-A0A1G5PJD4-F1
#
_entry.id   AF-A0A1G5PJD4-F1
#
_cell.length_a   1.000
_cell.length_b   1.000
_cell.length_c   1.000
_cell.angle_alpha   90.00
_cell.angle_beta   90.00
_cell.angle_gamma   90.00
#
_symmetry.space_group_name_H-M   'P 1'
#
loop_
_entity.id
_entity.type
_entity.pdbx_description
1 polymer ?
#
loop_
_entity_poly.entity_id
_entity_poly.type
_entity_poly.pdbx_seq_one_letter_code
_entity_poly.pdbx_strand_id
1 'polypeptide(L)'
;MILAMKPPRAQDYVALLRLYRTDLRQVRETGGNRFELLFLQVIRLLEEPSPFNQTLPTPFLDVARRYSRGELHTKSHFAQDENRQFFLSDLYDYLRIQTGPNKRKA
;
A
#
# COMPACT_ATOMS: atom_id res chain seq x y z
N MET A 1 25.56 10.74 1.40
CA MET A 1 25.57 9.63 0.43
C MET A 1 24.14 9.15 0.27
N ILE A 2 23.42 9.60 -0.75
CA ILE A 2 22.04 9.14 -1.01
C ILE A 2 22.20 7.81 -1.74
N LEU A 3 21.96 6.69 -1.03
CA LEU A 3 21.79 5.41 -1.70
C LEU A 3 20.60 5.57 -2.65
N ALA A 4 20.87 5.60 -3.95
CA ALA A 4 19.81 5.57 -4.96
C ALA A 4 19.05 4.26 -4.77
N MET A 5 17.95 4.31 -4.03
CA MET A 5 17.04 3.18 -3.93
C MET A 5 16.51 2.91 -5.34
N LYS A 6 16.57 1.64 -5.75
CA LYS A 6 16.02 1.23 -7.04
C LYS A 6 14.53 1.62 -7.07
N PRO A 7 14.03 2.16 -8.20
CA PRO A 7 12.61 2.50 -8.32
C PRO A 7 11.73 1.31 -7.93
N PRO A 8 10.65 1.52 -7.16
CA PRO A 8 9.74 0.44 -6.78
C PRO A 8 9.21 -0.35 -7.97
N ARG A 9 9.09 -1.66 -7.77
CA ARG A 9 8.46 -2.60 -8.70
C ARG A 9 7.34 -3.35 -7.99
N ALA A 10 6.46 -3.99 -8.77
CA ALA A 10 5.37 -4.80 -8.23
C ALA A 10 5.82 -5.82 -7.17
N GLN A 11 6.99 -6.45 -7.36
CA GLN A 11 7.49 -7.44 -6.40
C GLN A 11 7.82 -6.86 -5.03
N ASP A 12 8.21 -5.58 -4.95
CA ASP A 12 8.58 -4.94 -3.68
C ASP A 12 7.33 -4.77 -2.79
N TYR A 13 6.21 -4.36 -3.39
CA TYR A 13 4.91 -4.30 -2.71
C TYR A 13 4.40 -5.69 -2.32
N VAL A 14 4.41 -6.65 -3.26
CA VAL A 14 3.92 -8.00 -3.02
C VAL A 14 4.73 -8.68 -1.91
N ALA A 15 6.05 -8.48 -1.87
CA ALA A 15 6.89 -9.03 -0.82
C ALA A 15 6.50 -8.51 0.57
N LEU A 16 6.27 -7.19 0.71
CA LEU A 16 5.84 -6.57 1.96
C LEU A 16 4.45 -7.04 2.39
N LEU A 17 3.46 -6.95 1.50
CA LEU A 17 2.06 -7.26 1.80
C LEU A 17 1.84 -8.76 2.07
N ARG A 18 2.63 -9.64 1.45
CA ARG A 18 2.53 -11.10 1.65
C ARG A 18 2.83 -11.51 3.10
N LEU A 19 3.67 -10.76 3.82
CA LEU A 19 3.97 -11.03 5.23
C LEU A 19 2.75 -10.88 6.14
N TYR A 20 1.77 -10.06 5.71
CA TYR A 20 0.55 -9.75 6.47
C TYR A 20 -0.71 -10.34 5.82
N ARG A 21 -0.57 -11.20 4.81
CA ARG A 21 -1.69 -11.71 3.99
C ARG A 21 -2.83 -12.33 4.79
N THR A 22 -2.50 -13.01 5.90
CA THR A 22 -3.47 -13.68 6.76
C THR A 22 -4.25 -12.66 7.58
N ASP A 23 -3.59 -11.57 7.95
CA ASP A 23 -4.09 -10.56 8.86
C ASP A 23 -4.92 -9.50 8.14
N LEU A 24 -4.52 -9.12 6.92
CA LEU A 24 -5.29 -8.21 6.07
C LEU A 24 -6.73 -8.72 5.81
N ARG A 25 -6.94 -10.04 5.87
CA ARG A 25 -8.21 -10.69 5.59
C ARG A 25 -9.07 -10.99 6.82
N GLN A 26 -8.54 -10.76 8.02
CA GLN A 26 -9.28 -11.03 9.25
C GLN A 26 -9.87 -9.73 9.77
N VAL A 27 -11.19 -9.70 9.95
CA VAL A 27 -11.84 -8.67 10.75
C VAL A 27 -11.57 -9.03 12.22
N ARG A 28 -10.70 -8.27 12.87
CA ARG A 28 -10.45 -8.36 14.32
C ARG A 28 -10.60 -6.99 14.94
N GLU A 29 -10.87 -6.97 16.25
CA GLU A 29 -11.17 -5.75 17.00
C GLU A 29 -10.16 -4.61 16.76
N THR A 30 -10.70 -3.40 16.75
CA THR A 30 -10.14 -2.12 16.32
C THR A 30 -9.01 -1.54 17.19
N GLY A 31 -8.39 -2.35 18.05
CA GLY A 31 -7.35 -1.91 18.97
C GLY A 31 -5.94 -2.25 18.48
N GLY A 32 -5.10 -1.22 18.24
CA GLY A 32 -3.65 -1.39 18.06
C GLY A 32 -3.03 -0.57 16.94
N ASN A 33 -1.76 -0.83 16.66
CA ASN A 33 -0.97 -0.23 15.57
C ASN A 33 -0.33 -1.32 14.70
N ARG A 34 -1.05 -2.42 14.48
CA ARG A 34 -0.50 -3.62 13.83
C ARG A 34 -0.06 -3.31 12.41
N PHE A 35 -0.84 -2.49 11.71
CA PHE A 35 -0.61 -2.15 10.31
C PHE A 35 0.17 -0.86 10.13
N GLU A 36 0.49 -0.12 11.21
CA GLU A 36 1.17 1.17 11.12
C GLU A 36 2.50 1.07 10.37
N LEU A 37 3.38 0.16 10.76
CA LEU A 37 4.69 0.01 10.13
C LEU A 37 4.56 -0.36 8.64
N LEU A 38 3.71 -1.34 8.32
CA LEU A 38 3.47 -1.78 6.95
C LEU A 38 2.89 -0.65 6.09
N PHE A 39 1.90 0.07 6.64
CA PHE A 39 1.29 1.22 6.00
C PHE A 39 2.34 2.28 5.66
N LEU A 40 3.18 2.66 6.63
CA LEU A 40 4.25 3.65 6.41
C LEU A 40 5.25 3.20 5.35
N GLN A 41 5.61 1.91 5.30
CA GLN A 41 6.47 1.35 4.26
C GLN A 41 5.82 1.42 2.87
N VAL A 42 4.54 1.09 2.77
CA VAL A 42 3.77 1.18 1.53
C VAL A 42 3.64 2.63 1.06
N ILE A 43 3.35 3.57 1.96
CA ILE A 43 3.28 5.00 1.61
C ILE A 43 4.61 5.47 1.03
N ARG A 44 5.74 5.12 1.65
CA ARG A 44 7.08 5.44 1.10
C ARG A 44 7.27 4.88 -0.29
N LEU A 45 6.91 3.62 -0.54
CA LEU A 45 7.01 3.05 -1.89
C LEU A 45 6.12 3.79 -2.90
N LEU A 46 4.91 4.18 -2.52
CA LEU A 46 3.96 4.88 -3.40
C LEU A 46 4.42 6.30 -3.77
N GLU A 47 5.22 6.94 -2.93
CA GLU A 47 5.76 8.27 -3.21
C GLU A 47 6.98 8.27 -4.12
N GLU A 48 7.73 7.18 -4.13
CA GLU A 48 8.93 7.08 -4.97
C GLU A 48 8.56 7.11 -6.46
N PRO A 49 9.23 7.94 -7.27
CA PRO A 49 9.04 7.92 -8.71
C PRO A 49 9.41 6.54 -9.28
N SER A 50 8.43 5.87 -9.90
CA SER A 50 8.72 4.63 -10.64
C SER A 50 7.77 4.43 -11.82
N PRO A 51 8.23 3.77 -12.90
CA PRO A 51 7.35 3.36 -13.99
C PRO A 51 6.19 2.48 -13.51
N PHE A 52 6.42 1.69 -12.46
CA PHE A 52 5.37 0.85 -11.89
C PHE A 52 4.30 1.67 -11.17
N ASN A 53 4.68 2.64 -10.33
CA ASN A 53 3.72 3.49 -9.62
C ASN A 53 2.84 4.29 -10.59
N GLN A 54 3.35 4.65 -11.76
CA GLN A 54 2.56 5.29 -12.82
C GLN A 54 1.43 4.41 -13.38
N THR A 55 1.50 3.09 -13.17
CA THR A 55 0.43 2.15 -13.55
C THR A 55 -0.63 1.97 -12.46
N LEU A 56 -0.36 2.42 -11.23
CA LEU A 56 -1.27 2.25 -10.11
C LEU A 56 -2.45 3.24 -10.20
N PRO A 57 -3.65 2.87 -9.71
CA PRO A 57 -4.77 3.78 -9.62
C PRO A 57 -4.43 5.06 -8.85
N THR A 58 -4.83 6.21 -9.40
CA THR A 58 -4.63 7.53 -8.81
C THR A 58 -5.01 7.62 -7.32
N PRO A 59 -6.11 7.00 -6.84
CA PRO A 59 -6.46 7.06 -5.42
C PRO A 59 -5.35 6.59 -4.46
N PHE A 60 -4.59 5.53 -4.81
CA PHE A 60 -3.47 5.07 -3.97
C PHE A 60 -2.35 6.10 -3.92
N LEU A 61 -2.02 6.71 -5.06
CA LEU A 61 -0.98 7.72 -5.17
C LEU A 61 -1.37 9.03 -4.47
N ASP A 62 -2.64 9.41 -4.53
CA ASP A 62 -3.16 10.60 -3.86
C ASP A 62 -3.14 10.42 -2.33
N VAL A 63 -3.52 9.24 -1.82
CA VAL A 63 -3.40 8.93 -0.39
C VAL A 63 -1.96 9.08 0.08
N ALA A 64 -1.00 8.51 -0.67
CA ALA A 64 0.42 8.61 -0.32
C ALA A 64 0.89 10.07 -0.24
N ARG A 65 0.61 10.86 -1.28
CA ARG A 65 0.97 12.29 -1.33
C ARG A 65 0.34 13.09 -0.20
N ARG A 66 -0.96 12.93 0.05
CA ARG A 66 -1.67 13.68 1.11
C ARG A 66 -1.17 13.28 2.50
N TYR A 67 -0.96 11.98 2.72
CA TYR A 67 -0.47 11.47 4.00
C TYR A 67 0.94 12.00 4.31
N SER A 68 1.85 12.04 3.33
CA SER A 68 3.22 12.52 3.52
C SER A 68 3.34 14.04 3.62
N ARG A 69 2.44 14.79 2.97
CA ARG A 69 2.29 16.24 3.19
C ARG A 69 1.71 16.60 4.57
N GLY A 70 1.28 15.60 5.34
CA GLY A 70 0.71 15.85 6.66
C GLY A 70 -0.70 16.41 6.63
N GLU A 71 -1.47 16.18 5.55
CA GLU A 71 -2.84 16.68 5.48
C GLU A 71 -3.68 16.12 6.63
N LEU A 72 -4.24 17.02 7.44
CA LEU A 72 -4.86 16.69 8.72
C LEU A 72 -5.94 15.62 8.58
N HIS A 73 -6.84 15.76 7.60
CA HIS A 73 -7.91 14.81 7.38
C HIS A 73 -7.38 13.40 7.05
N THR A 74 -6.37 13.31 6.16
CA THR A 74 -5.75 12.04 5.80
C THR A 74 -4.99 11.42 6.97
N LYS A 75 -4.24 12.22 7.76
CA LYS A 75 -3.57 11.74 8.97
C LYS A 75 -4.56 11.21 10.01
N SER A 76 -5.63 11.96 10.29
CA SER A 76 -6.66 11.56 11.25
C SER A 76 -7.40 10.30 10.78
N HIS A 77 -7.71 10.19 9.49
CA HIS A 77 -8.32 8.98 8.93
C HIS A 77 -7.42 7.76 9.14
N PHE A 78 -6.14 7.84 8.77
CA PHE A 78 -5.17 6.76 8.95
C PHE A 78 -4.55 6.68 10.35
N ALA A 79 -5.11 7.36 11.35
CA ALA A 79 -4.82 7.10 12.75
C ALA A 79 -5.48 5.80 13.24
N GLN A 80 -6.59 5.42 12.60
CA GLN A 80 -7.31 4.17 12.89
C GLN A 80 -6.64 3.00 12.15
N ASP A 81 -6.31 1.93 12.87
CA ASP A 81 -5.62 0.77 12.29
C ASP A 81 -6.49 0.04 11.25
N GLU A 82 -7.82 0.06 11.44
CA GLU A 82 -8.80 -0.50 10.50
C GLU A 82 -8.75 0.20 9.13
N ASN A 83 -8.61 1.53 9.11
CA ASN A 83 -8.48 2.28 7.86
C ASN A 83 -7.17 1.94 7.14
N ARG A 84 -6.07 1.69 7.88
CA ARG A 84 -4.82 1.20 7.30
C ARG A 84 -5.01 -0.19 6.72
N GLN A 85 -5.68 -1.09 7.45
CA GLN A 85 -5.98 -2.44 6.99
C GLN A 85 -6.77 -2.44 5.68
N PHE A 86 -7.85 -1.65 5.60
CA PHE A 86 -8.67 -1.54 4.39
C PHE A 86 -7.84 -1.07 3.19
N PHE A 87 -7.10 0.02 3.34
CA PHE A 87 -6.23 0.54 2.29
C PHE A 87 -5.19 -0.48 1.81
N LEU A 88 -4.54 -1.19 2.74
CA LEU A 88 -3.55 -2.21 2.43
C LEU A 88 -4.16 -3.45 1.75
N SER A 89 -5.38 -3.84 2.15
CA SER A 89 -6.12 -4.93 1.52
C SER A 89 -6.49 -4.59 0.08
N ASP A 90 -7.04 -3.39 -0.15
CA ASP A 90 -7.42 -2.92 -1.50
C ASP A 90 -6.21 -2.89 -2.44
N LEU A 91 -5.08 -2.35 -1.96
CA LEU A 91 -3.84 -2.35 -2.74
C LEU A 91 -3.36 -3.77 -3.03
N TYR A 92 -3.40 -4.67 -2.04
CA TYR A 92 -2.97 -6.05 -2.23
C TYR A 92 -3.83 -6.79 -3.27
N ASP A 93 -5.15 -6.64 -3.21
CA ASP A 93 -6.05 -7.26 -4.18
C ASP A 93 -5.86 -6.69 -5.59
N TYR A 94 -5.65 -5.37 -5.72
CA TYR A 94 -5.29 -4.76 -7.00
C TYR A 94 -3.98 -5.35 -7.57
N LEU A 95 -2.93 -5.41 -6.76
CA LEU A 95 -1.63 -5.96 -7.17
C LEU A 95 -1.78 -7.42 -7.62
N ARG A 96 -2.59 -8.22 -6.92
CA ARG A 96 -2.85 -9.61 -7.30
C ARG A 96 -3.55 -9.73 -8.66
N ILE A 97 -4.44 -8.81 -8.99
CA ILE A 97 -5.08 -8.78 -10.31
C ILE A 97 -4.04 -8.42 -11.38
N GLN A 98 -3.19 -7.43 -11.10
CA GLN A 98 -2.20 -6.94 -12.06
C GLN A 98 -1.03 -7.92 -12.29
N THR A 99 -0.59 -8.64 -11.25
CA THR A 99 0.53 -9.61 -11.32
C THR A 99 0.08 -11.06 -11.45
N GLY A 100 -1.22 -11.33 -11.36
CA GLY A 100 -1.78 -12.67 -11.51
C GLY A 100 -1.66 -13.19 -12.95
N PRO A 101 -1.76 -14.52 -13.16
CA PRO A 101 -1.80 -15.07 -14.50
C PRO A 101 -2.97 -14.43 -15.26
N ASN A 102 -2.63 -13.76 -16.36
CA ASN A 102 -3.56 -13.04 -17.21
C ASN A 102 -4.66 -14.01 -17.66
N LYS A 103 -5.86 -13.94 -17.08
CA LYS A 103 -7.04 -14.63 -17.61
C LYS A 103 -7.57 -13.90 -18.85
N ARG A 104 -6.69 -13.60 -19.82
CA ARG A 104 -7.12 -13.34 -21.19
C ARG A 104 -7.29 -14.71 -21.85
N LYS A 105 -8.43 -15.35 -21.59
CA LYS A 105 -8.93 -16.42 -22.45
C LYS A 105 -9.53 -15.75 -23.68
N ALA A 106 -9.03 -16.23 -24.84
CA ALA A 106 -9.62 -16.32 -26.18
C ALA A 106 -10.86 -15.48 -26.49
#